data_AF-A0A358HYW8-F1
#
_entry.id   AF-A0A358HYW8-F1
#
_cell.length_a   1.000
_cell.length_b   1.000
_cell.length_c   1.000
_cell.angle_alpha   90.00
_cell.angle_beta   90.00
_cell.angle_gamma   90.00
#
_symmetry.space_group_name_H-M   'P 1'
#
loop_
_entity.id
_entity.type
_entity.pdbx_description
1 polymer ?
#
loop_
_entity_poly.entity_id
_entity_poly.type
_entity_poly.pdbx_seq_one_letter_code
_entity_poly.pdbx_strand_id
1 'polypeptide(L)'
;MAIHAHLHKIRELKTPTWITSSRKDMWLGLLERLNTQDRAFHRFLDDYATDDDITLARRDVRHIFAQDAATGVIATIFWSHARGMRVNALSLLVRDLPTLITLMSVTDFRNDELNELLAQPGISVPTASKMLSACGKTYCGMPAAIIDDTIIQVIENSTFASDFPNIAELRNKSRSRPVPYYEAYLRDVTALCEKYDITSDMIDRYLAEYALGNTSQNAELQSA
;
A
#
# COMPACT_ATOMS: atom_id res chain seq x y z
N MET A 1 -22.79 1.14 -11.37
CA MET A 1 -21.60 0.62 -10.69
C MET A 1 -20.55 0.30 -11.74
N ALA A 2 -19.54 1.16 -11.85
CA ALA A 2 -18.47 1.03 -12.84
C ALA A 2 -17.65 -0.24 -12.61
N ILE A 3 -17.47 -0.69 -11.37
CA ILE A 3 -16.74 -1.94 -11.07
C ILE A 3 -17.37 -3.13 -11.82
N HIS A 4 -18.70 -3.20 -11.89
CA HIS A 4 -19.41 -4.26 -12.61
C HIS A 4 -19.04 -4.30 -14.11
N ALA A 5 -19.02 -3.14 -14.77
CA ALA A 5 -18.70 -3.03 -16.19
C ALA A 5 -17.23 -3.41 -16.50
N HIS A 6 -16.36 -3.36 -15.49
CA HIS A 6 -14.94 -3.63 -15.62
C HIS A 6 -14.51 -4.99 -15.04
N LEU A 7 -15.44 -5.84 -14.58
CA LEU A 7 -15.13 -7.13 -13.95
C LEU A 7 -14.25 -8.04 -14.79
N HIS A 8 -14.46 -8.08 -16.10
CA HIS A 8 -13.61 -8.86 -17.01
C HIS A 8 -12.15 -8.41 -16.91
N LYS A 9 -11.90 -7.10 -16.97
CA LYS A 9 -10.55 -6.53 -16.84
C LYS A 9 -9.95 -6.78 -15.46
N ILE A 10 -10.76 -6.67 -14.40
CA ILE A 10 -10.34 -6.92 -13.01
C ILE A 10 -9.90 -8.38 -12.83
N ARG A 11 -10.60 -9.33 -13.45
CA ARG A 11 -10.30 -10.78 -13.37
C ARG A 11 -9.15 -11.22 -14.28
N GLU A 12 -8.98 -10.58 -15.43
CA GLU A 12 -7.98 -10.94 -16.44
C GLU A 12 -6.57 -10.35 -16.20
N LEU A 13 -6.33 -9.71 -15.05
CA LEU A 13 -4.99 -9.20 -14.71
C LEU A 13 -3.98 -10.36 -14.72
N LYS A 14 -3.25 -10.50 -15.85
CA LYS A 14 -2.37 -11.64 -16.20
C LYS A 14 -1.23 -11.88 -15.20
N THR A 15 -0.93 -10.90 -14.36
CA THR A 15 -0.03 -11.05 -13.22
C THR A 15 -0.89 -10.85 -11.97
N PRO A 16 -1.17 -11.91 -11.18
CA PRO A 16 -2.17 -11.82 -10.11
C PRO A 16 -1.78 -10.89 -8.96
N THR A 17 -0.58 -10.31 -8.98
CA THR A 17 0.02 -9.61 -7.83
C THR A 17 0.69 -8.32 -8.25
N TRP A 18 0.44 -7.26 -7.48
CA TRP A 18 1.04 -5.95 -7.68
C TRP A 18 2.55 -6.03 -7.43
N ILE A 19 3.33 -5.82 -8.50
CA ILE A 19 4.79 -5.77 -8.48
C ILE A 19 5.27 -4.33 -8.40
N THR A 20 6.28 -4.09 -7.56
CA THR A 20 7.04 -2.84 -7.55
C THR A 20 8.51 -3.13 -7.78
N SER A 21 9.22 -2.16 -8.36
CA SER A 21 10.66 -2.25 -8.62
C SER A 21 11.31 -0.93 -8.23
N SER A 22 12.49 -1.02 -7.62
CA SER A 22 13.25 0.14 -7.15
C SER A 22 14.75 -0.12 -7.24
N ARG A 23 15.52 0.93 -7.54
CA ARG A 23 16.96 0.79 -7.74
C ARG A 23 17.69 0.55 -6.43
N LYS A 24 18.59 -0.43 -6.41
CA LYS A 24 19.43 -0.78 -5.26
C LYS A 24 20.32 0.39 -4.84
N ASP A 25 20.93 1.08 -5.81
CA ASP A 25 21.83 2.22 -5.59
C ASP A 25 21.16 3.36 -4.80
N MET A 26 19.90 3.65 -5.12
CA MET A 26 19.09 4.66 -4.44
C MET A 26 18.94 4.33 -2.97
N TRP A 27 18.59 3.09 -2.65
CA TRP A 27 18.40 2.66 -1.27
C TRP A 27 19.70 2.63 -0.48
N LEU A 28 20.78 2.12 -1.07
CA LEU A 28 22.11 2.16 -0.46
C LEU A 28 22.51 3.61 -0.15
N GLY A 29 22.34 4.54 -1.10
CA GLY A 29 22.66 5.95 -0.89
C GLY A 29 21.79 6.64 0.18
N LEU A 30 20.55 6.18 0.40
CA LEU A 30 19.72 6.64 1.53
C LEU A 30 20.23 6.07 2.86
N LEU A 31 20.56 4.79 2.90
CA LEU A 31 21.02 4.07 4.09
C LEU A 31 22.40 4.55 4.58
N GLU A 32 23.32 4.85 3.66
CA GLU A 32 24.64 5.43 3.98
C GLU A 32 24.53 6.75 4.74
N ARG A 33 23.47 7.53 4.49
CA ARG A 33 23.22 8.81 5.17
C ARG A 33 22.68 8.65 6.59
N LEU A 34 22.22 7.45 6.98
CA LEU A 34 21.56 7.23 8.27
C LEU A 34 22.52 7.09 9.46
N ASN A 35 23.83 6.96 9.22
CA ASN A 35 24.85 6.76 10.26
C ASN A 35 24.42 5.76 11.36
N THR A 36 23.75 4.67 10.97
CA THR A 36 23.25 3.63 11.87
C THR A 36 24.16 2.40 11.86
N GLN A 37 24.31 1.77 13.02
CA GLN A 37 25.02 0.49 13.14
C GLN A 37 24.15 -0.71 12.71
N ASP A 38 22.82 -0.52 12.66
CA ASP A 38 21.92 -1.57 12.19
C ASP A 38 22.04 -1.76 10.67
N ARG A 39 22.43 -2.98 10.28
CA ARG A 39 22.59 -3.39 8.88
C ARG A 39 21.43 -4.24 8.36
N ALA A 40 20.30 -4.34 9.07
CA ALA A 40 19.16 -5.16 8.64
C ALA A 40 18.66 -4.82 7.21
N PHE A 41 18.52 -3.52 6.91
CA PHE A 41 18.14 -3.07 5.56
C PHE A 41 19.20 -3.34 4.49
N HIS A 42 20.49 -3.33 4.87
CA HIS A 42 21.58 -3.64 3.95
C HIS A 42 21.58 -5.14 3.61
N ARG A 43 21.48 -5.99 4.65
CA ARG A 43 21.37 -7.45 4.47
C ARG A 43 20.17 -7.82 3.61
N PHE A 44 19.02 -7.17 3.85
CA PHE A 44 17.84 -7.36 3.00
C PHE A 44 18.11 -7.05 1.52
N LEU A 45 18.81 -5.95 1.23
CA LEU A 45 19.19 -5.62 -0.15
C LEU A 45 20.19 -6.63 -0.75
N ASP A 46 21.08 -7.19 0.06
CA ASP A 46 22.03 -8.20 -0.42
C ASP A 46 21.34 -9.55 -0.70
N ASP A 47 20.34 -9.90 0.10
CA ASP A 47 19.61 -11.17 -0.02
C ASP A 47 18.52 -11.13 -1.11
N TYR A 48 17.89 -9.98 -1.36
CA TYR A 48 16.68 -9.88 -2.19
C TYR A 48 16.81 -8.99 -3.44
N ALA A 49 17.86 -8.17 -3.58
CA ALA A 49 18.07 -7.43 -4.83
C ALA A 49 18.76 -8.32 -5.87
N THR A 50 18.35 -8.19 -7.12
CA THR A 50 18.96 -8.89 -8.26
C THR A 50 19.59 -7.85 -9.17
N ASP A 51 20.89 -8.00 -9.46
CA ASP A 51 21.67 -7.01 -10.20
C ASP A 51 21.59 -5.62 -9.55
N ASP A 52 20.98 -4.66 -10.25
CA ASP A 52 20.87 -3.26 -9.84
C ASP A 52 19.51 -2.90 -9.22
N ASP A 53 18.54 -3.82 -9.21
CA ASP A 53 17.17 -3.55 -8.80
C ASP A 53 16.67 -4.53 -7.72
N ILE A 54 15.80 -4.03 -6.85
CA ILE A 54 14.95 -4.87 -6.00
C ILE A 54 13.53 -4.83 -6.56
N THR A 55 13.05 -6.00 -6.98
CA THR A 55 11.71 -6.18 -7.54
C THR A 55 10.91 -7.12 -6.64
N LEU A 56 9.80 -6.63 -6.09
CA LEU A 56 8.98 -7.36 -5.14
C LEU A 56 7.53 -7.41 -5.64
N ALA A 57 6.96 -8.60 -5.76
CA ALA A 57 5.52 -8.75 -5.82
C ALA A 57 4.93 -8.69 -4.41
N ARG A 58 3.69 -8.20 -4.27
CA ARG A 58 3.00 -8.17 -2.98
C ARG A 58 2.95 -9.56 -2.30
N ARG A 59 2.78 -10.63 -3.09
CA ARG A 59 2.84 -12.01 -2.56
C ARG A 59 4.21 -12.38 -1.99
N ASP A 60 5.29 -11.85 -2.55
CA ASP A 60 6.65 -12.13 -2.09
C ASP A 60 6.83 -11.47 -0.73
N VAL A 61 6.34 -10.23 -0.56
CA VAL A 61 6.32 -9.54 0.74
C VAL A 61 5.57 -10.35 1.80
N ARG A 62 4.38 -10.88 1.46
CA ARG A 62 3.61 -11.75 2.37
C ARG A 62 4.36 -13.04 2.71
N HIS A 63 5.02 -13.64 1.73
CA HIS A 63 5.80 -14.86 1.91
C HIS A 63 6.99 -14.63 2.84
N ILE A 64 7.77 -13.56 2.59
CA ILE A 64 8.89 -13.14 3.43
C ILE A 64 8.40 -12.86 4.85
N PHE A 65 7.29 -12.14 5.00
CA PHE A 65 6.70 -11.85 6.32
C PHE A 65 6.28 -13.11 7.08
N ALA A 66 5.70 -14.08 6.40
CA ALA A 66 5.30 -15.35 7.01
C ALA A 66 6.50 -16.20 7.47
N GLN A 67 7.67 -16.02 6.86
CA GLN A 67 8.90 -16.70 7.23
C GLN A 67 9.66 -15.99 8.35
N ASP A 68 9.79 -14.67 8.22
CA ASP A 68 10.41 -13.81 9.23
C ASP A 68 9.73 -12.44 9.25
N ALA A 69 9.05 -12.14 10.35
CA ALA A 69 8.31 -10.89 10.50
C ALA A 69 9.22 -9.66 10.38
N ALA A 70 10.46 -9.74 10.88
CA ALA A 70 11.41 -8.64 10.80
C ALA A 70 11.77 -8.30 9.33
N THR A 71 12.20 -9.32 8.59
CA THR A 71 12.48 -9.21 7.16
C THR A 71 11.24 -8.81 6.36
N GLY A 72 10.05 -9.28 6.73
CA GLY A 72 8.79 -8.90 6.09
C GLY A 72 8.40 -7.44 6.27
N VAL A 73 8.62 -6.86 7.44
CA VAL A 73 8.42 -5.41 7.66
C VAL A 73 9.38 -4.61 6.79
N ILE A 74 10.64 -5.04 6.68
CA ILE A 74 11.62 -4.40 5.80
C ILE A 74 11.16 -4.51 4.34
N ALA A 75 10.79 -5.71 3.86
CA ALA A 75 10.26 -5.95 2.53
C ALA A 75 9.06 -5.04 2.20
N THR A 76 8.19 -4.83 3.19
CA THR A 76 7.03 -3.94 3.08
C THR A 76 7.44 -2.49 2.86
N ILE A 77 8.49 -2.00 3.54
CA ILE A 77 9.00 -0.64 3.35
C ILE A 77 9.55 -0.48 1.92
N PHE A 78 10.37 -1.42 1.45
CA PHE A 78 10.88 -1.41 0.07
C PHE A 78 9.74 -1.44 -0.96
N TRP A 79 8.78 -2.34 -0.77
CA TRP A 79 7.64 -2.51 -1.68
C TRP A 79 6.74 -1.28 -1.74
N SER A 80 6.40 -0.69 -0.59
CA SER A 80 5.50 0.46 -0.48
C SER A 80 6.14 1.78 -0.92
N HIS A 81 7.46 1.89 -0.84
CA HIS A 81 8.25 3.07 -1.18
C HIS A 81 9.20 2.83 -2.37
N ALA A 82 8.75 2.10 -3.38
CA ALA A 82 9.59 1.76 -4.54
C ALA A 82 10.16 2.97 -5.32
N ARG A 83 9.56 4.15 -5.19
CA ARG A 83 10.11 5.41 -5.77
C ARG A 83 11.09 6.14 -4.84
N GLY A 84 11.49 5.49 -3.75
CA GLY A 84 12.29 6.06 -2.67
C GLY A 84 11.45 6.82 -1.65
N MET A 85 12.15 7.32 -0.64
CA MET A 85 11.57 8.13 0.42
C MET A 85 12.57 9.17 0.94
N ARG A 86 12.09 10.15 1.70
CA ARG A 86 12.95 11.14 2.33
C ARG A 86 13.82 10.46 3.40
N VAL A 87 15.10 10.81 3.45
CA VAL A 87 16.08 10.25 4.42
C VAL A 87 15.57 10.35 5.86
N ASN A 88 14.98 11.49 6.26
CA ASN A 88 14.44 11.65 7.62
C ASN A 88 13.30 10.66 7.90
N ALA A 89 12.43 10.38 6.92
CA ALA A 89 11.36 9.39 7.10
C ALA A 89 11.94 7.98 7.24
N LEU A 90 12.94 7.63 6.41
CA LEU A 90 13.64 6.36 6.53
C LEU A 90 14.34 6.21 7.89
N SER A 91 14.98 7.27 8.38
CA SER A 91 15.66 7.26 9.70
C SER A 91 14.71 6.92 10.85
N LEU A 92 13.46 7.40 10.76
CA LEU A 92 12.43 7.14 11.76
C LEU A 92 11.96 5.69 11.68
N LEU A 93 11.72 5.16 10.47
CA LEU A 93 11.34 3.76 10.28
C LEU A 93 12.44 2.79 10.74
N VAL A 94 13.70 3.10 10.48
CA VAL A 94 14.84 2.27 10.95
C VAL A 94 14.92 2.30 12.48
N ARG A 95 14.82 3.47 13.09
CA ARG A 95 14.83 3.61 14.56
C ARG A 95 13.66 2.85 15.21
N ASP A 96 12.46 2.96 14.64
CA ASP A 96 11.22 2.40 15.20
C ASP A 96 10.93 0.98 14.70
N LEU A 97 11.86 0.36 13.96
CA LEU A 97 11.70 -0.97 13.38
C LEU A 97 11.24 -2.02 14.41
N PRO A 98 11.80 -2.11 15.63
CA PRO A 98 11.32 -3.06 16.64
C PRO A 98 9.83 -2.89 17.00
N THR A 99 9.37 -1.65 17.11
CA THR A 99 7.95 -1.32 17.37
C THR A 99 7.10 -1.75 16.19
N LEU A 100 7.53 -1.44 14.96
CA LEU A 100 6.82 -1.83 13.75
C LEU A 100 6.71 -3.36 13.60
N ILE A 101 7.76 -4.11 13.94
CA ILE A 101 7.74 -5.57 13.96
C ILE A 101 6.70 -6.08 14.96
N THR A 102 6.68 -5.50 16.15
CA THR A 102 5.74 -5.87 17.21
C THR A 102 4.30 -5.61 16.76
N LEU A 103 3.99 -4.42 16.25
CA LEU A 103 2.68 -4.07 15.73
C LEU A 103 2.28 -4.99 14.57
N MET A 104 3.19 -5.22 13.62
CA MET A 104 2.91 -6.06 12.47
C MET A 104 2.80 -7.54 12.82
N SER A 105 3.13 -7.98 14.03
CA SER A 105 2.81 -9.35 14.47
C SER A 105 1.30 -9.58 14.62
N VAL A 106 0.52 -8.51 14.84
CA VAL A 106 -0.94 -8.56 14.91
C VAL A 106 -1.51 -8.96 13.55
N THR A 107 -2.42 -9.93 13.53
CA THR A 107 -3.04 -10.40 12.28
C THR A 107 -4.25 -9.54 11.90
N ASP A 108 -5.07 -9.19 12.90
CA ASP A 108 -6.28 -8.39 12.73
C ASP A 108 -6.18 -7.11 13.57
N PHE A 109 -5.90 -6.00 12.90
CA PHE A 109 -5.78 -4.69 13.54
C PHE A 109 -7.15 -4.18 14.00
N ARG A 110 -7.17 -3.50 15.14
CA ARG A 110 -8.31 -2.71 15.62
C ARG A 110 -7.90 -1.24 15.72
N ASN A 111 -8.74 -0.44 16.36
CA ASN A 111 -8.51 0.99 16.49
C ASN A 111 -7.22 1.31 17.24
N ASP A 112 -6.93 0.57 18.30
CA ASP A 112 -5.76 0.85 19.14
C ASP A 112 -4.47 0.55 18.38
N GLU A 113 -4.37 -0.60 17.70
CA GLU A 113 -3.18 -0.96 16.91
C GLU A 113 -3.00 -0.04 15.70
N LEU A 114 -4.10 0.36 15.04
CA LEU A 114 -4.03 1.32 13.93
C LEU A 114 -3.58 2.71 14.44
N ASN A 115 -4.11 3.17 15.57
CA ASN A 115 -3.71 4.44 16.17
C ASN A 115 -2.25 4.42 16.61
N GLU A 116 -1.77 3.31 17.18
CA GLU A 116 -0.36 3.15 17.57
C GLU A 116 0.56 3.13 16.34
N LEU A 117 0.13 2.49 15.26
CA LEU A 117 0.84 2.52 13.98
C LEU A 117 0.88 3.94 13.38
N LEU A 118 -0.22 4.68 13.45
CA LEU A 118 -0.30 6.07 12.98
C LEU A 118 0.44 7.07 13.88
N ALA A 119 0.69 6.71 15.14
CA ALA A 119 1.53 7.50 16.04
C ALA A 119 3.01 7.42 15.67
N GLN A 120 3.41 6.45 14.84
CA GLN A 120 4.79 6.34 14.38
C GLN A 120 5.14 7.46 13.38
N PRO A 121 6.26 8.18 13.59
CA PRO A 121 6.64 9.29 12.74
C PRO A 121 6.76 8.90 11.25
N GLY A 122 6.04 9.64 10.39
CA GLY A 122 6.05 9.42 8.94
C GLY A 122 5.05 8.37 8.45
N ILE A 123 4.28 7.74 9.35
CA ILE A 123 3.21 6.82 8.99
C ILE A 123 1.87 7.56 8.95
N SER A 124 1.35 7.75 7.74
CA SER A 124 0.01 8.28 7.49
C SER A 124 -0.96 7.16 7.16
N VAL A 125 -2.28 7.42 7.11
CA VAL A 125 -3.27 6.41 6.68
C VAL A 125 -2.92 5.75 5.33
N PRO A 126 -2.53 6.49 4.27
CA PRO A 126 -2.02 5.87 3.06
C PRO A 126 -0.84 4.93 3.27
N THR A 127 0.15 5.34 4.09
CA THR A 127 1.31 4.50 4.42
C THR A 127 0.87 3.24 5.17
N ALA A 128 0.07 3.40 6.22
CA ALA A 128 -0.44 2.31 7.04
C ALA A 128 -1.26 1.31 6.21
N SER A 129 -2.17 1.79 5.35
CA SER A 129 -2.97 0.92 4.47
C SER A 129 -2.10 0.08 3.53
N LYS A 130 -1.02 0.65 3.00
CA LYS A 130 -0.02 -0.08 2.19
C LYS A 130 0.68 -1.15 3.01
N MET A 131 1.12 -0.81 4.23
CA MET A 131 1.81 -1.75 5.09
C MET A 131 0.91 -2.94 5.48
N LEU A 132 -0.31 -2.64 5.90
CA LEU A 132 -1.30 -3.65 6.28
C LEU A 132 -1.66 -4.56 5.09
N SER A 133 -1.97 -3.98 3.93
CA SER A 133 -2.30 -4.73 2.71
C SER A 133 -1.12 -5.59 2.22
N ALA A 134 0.10 -5.05 2.25
CA ALA A 134 1.31 -5.77 1.85
C ALA A 134 1.62 -6.95 2.76
N CYS A 135 1.42 -6.80 4.08
CA CYS A 135 1.60 -7.88 5.05
C CYS A 135 0.40 -8.85 5.12
N GLY A 136 -0.65 -8.65 4.32
CA GLY A 136 -1.84 -9.50 4.33
C GLY A 136 -2.65 -9.42 5.62
N LYS A 137 -2.66 -8.25 6.27
CA LYS A 137 -3.41 -8.01 7.51
C LYS A 137 -4.89 -7.80 7.25
N THR A 138 -5.69 -7.98 8.29
CA THR A 138 -7.07 -7.50 8.32
C THR A 138 -7.20 -6.31 9.26
N TYR A 139 -8.26 -5.54 9.11
CA TYR A 139 -8.68 -4.51 10.05
C TYR A 139 -10.15 -4.73 10.40
N CYS A 140 -10.44 -4.95 11.67
CA CYS A 140 -11.77 -5.32 12.16
C CYS A 140 -12.41 -6.49 11.38
N GLY A 141 -11.61 -7.49 10.99
CA GLY A 141 -12.05 -8.65 10.21
C GLY A 141 -12.17 -8.42 8.70
N MET A 142 -12.03 -7.18 8.21
CA MET A 142 -12.02 -6.87 6.79
C MET A 142 -10.60 -6.99 6.23
N PRO A 143 -10.37 -7.61 5.06
CA PRO A 143 -9.07 -7.58 4.41
C PRO A 143 -8.56 -6.14 4.25
N ALA A 144 -7.32 -5.86 4.67
CA ALA A 144 -6.74 -4.56 4.44
C ALA A 144 -6.62 -4.30 2.93
N ALA A 145 -6.91 -3.07 2.53
CA ALA A 145 -6.85 -2.60 1.15
C ALA A 145 -6.13 -1.26 1.12
N ILE A 146 -5.51 -0.92 -0.01
CA ILE A 146 -4.71 0.29 -0.12
C ILE A 146 -5.61 1.49 -0.38
N ILE A 147 -5.38 2.57 0.35
CA ILE A 147 -6.01 3.85 0.11
C ILE A 147 -4.96 4.96 0.07
N ASP A 148 -4.43 5.24 -1.12
CA ASP A 148 -3.53 6.37 -1.34
C ASP A 148 -4.17 7.45 -2.19
N ASP A 149 -3.44 8.55 -2.41
CA ASP A 149 -3.97 9.68 -3.18
C ASP A 149 -4.38 9.29 -4.61
N THR A 150 -3.72 8.28 -5.19
CA THR A 150 -4.04 7.80 -6.53
C THR A 150 -5.38 7.07 -6.52
N ILE A 151 -5.59 6.16 -5.57
CA ILE A 151 -6.87 5.45 -5.41
C ILE A 151 -8.00 6.42 -5.04
N ILE A 152 -7.74 7.36 -4.12
CA ILE A 152 -8.72 8.38 -3.70
C ILE A 152 -9.22 9.18 -4.91
N GLN A 153 -8.31 9.65 -5.77
CA GLN A 153 -8.67 10.37 -6.99
C GLN A 153 -9.58 9.56 -7.93
N VAL A 154 -9.37 8.24 -8.03
CA VAL A 154 -10.20 7.36 -8.85
C VAL A 154 -11.59 7.16 -8.25
N ILE A 155 -11.67 6.84 -6.96
CA ILE A 155 -12.95 6.50 -6.30
C ILE A 155 -13.82 7.72 -6.03
N GLU A 156 -13.22 8.92 -5.93
CA GLU A 156 -13.95 10.18 -5.80
C GLU A 156 -14.36 10.77 -7.16
N ASN A 157 -13.82 10.28 -8.28
CA ASN A 157 -14.30 10.64 -9.61
C ASN A 157 -15.73 10.10 -9.84
N SER A 158 -16.54 10.88 -10.57
CA SER A 158 -17.89 10.54 -11.05
C SER A 158 -18.05 9.11 -11.57
N THR A 159 -17.03 8.53 -12.22
CA THR A 159 -17.10 7.18 -12.78
C THR A 159 -17.30 6.10 -11.70
N PHE A 160 -16.47 6.09 -10.65
CA PHE A 160 -16.50 5.08 -9.59
C PHE A 160 -17.26 5.53 -8.36
N ALA A 161 -17.69 6.79 -8.32
CA ALA A 161 -18.34 7.39 -7.18
C ALA A 161 -19.51 6.55 -6.61
N SER A 162 -20.27 5.90 -7.48
CA SER A 162 -21.41 5.05 -7.10
C SER A 162 -21.02 3.69 -6.53
N ASP A 163 -19.78 3.25 -6.75
CA ASP A 163 -19.25 1.98 -6.26
C ASP A 163 -18.78 2.06 -4.80
N PHE A 164 -18.57 3.28 -4.28
CA PHE A 164 -18.07 3.55 -2.93
C PHE A 164 -19.04 4.45 -2.13
N PRO A 165 -20.23 3.93 -1.77
CA PRO A 165 -21.27 4.72 -1.10
C PRO A 165 -20.89 5.16 0.32
N ASN A 166 -20.19 4.34 1.12
CA ASN A 166 -19.78 4.75 2.47
C ASN A 166 -18.76 5.90 2.41
N ILE A 167 -17.82 5.83 1.46
CA ILE A 167 -16.88 6.94 1.20
C ILE A 167 -17.60 8.20 0.70
N ALA A 168 -18.65 8.05 -0.10
CA ALA A 168 -19.38 9.19 -0.65
C ALA A 168 -19.93 10.13 0.46
N GLU A 169 -20.32 9.58 1.61
CA GLU A 169 -20.80 10.34 2.79
C GLU A 169 -19.70 11.17 3.49
N LEU A 170 -18.44 10.85 3.20
CA LEU A 170 -17.25 11.47 3.78
C LEU A 170 -16.50 12.37 2.78
N ARG A 171 -16.94 12.43 1.52
CA ARG A 171 -16.36 13.30 0.48
C ARG A 171 -16.42 14.77 0.89
N ASN A 172 -15.47 15.57 0.38
CA ASN A 172 -15.34 17.00 0.66
C ASN A 172 -15.11 17.39 2.13
N LYS A 173 -15.14 16.43 3.08
CA LYS A 173 -14.48 16.56 4.41
C LYS A 173 -12.96 16.41 4.30
N SER A 174 -12.48 16.33 3.05
CA SER A 174 -11.12 16.36 2.53
C SER A 174 -10.23 17.34 3.28
N ARG A 175 -9.45 16.82 4.24
CA ARG A 175 -8.00 17.10 4.36
C ARG A 175 -7.28 16.33 5.47
N SER A 176 -7.96 15.66 6.40
CA SER A 176 -7.26 14.96 7.49
C SER A 176 -6.97 13.47 7.23
N ARG A 177 -7.45 12.87 6.13
CA ARG A 177 -7.37 11.42 5.88
C ARG A 177 -7.62 10.61 7.17
N PRO A 178 -8.71 10.89 7.90
CA PRO A 178 -8.87 10.37 9.25
C PRO A 178 -9.24 8.89 9.17
N VAL A 179 -9.00 8.15 10.25
CA VAL A 179 -9.33 6.71 10.37
C VAL A 179 -10.74 6.37 9.86
N PRO A 180 -11.82 7.14 10.14
CA PRO A 180 -13.16 6.85 9.62
C PRO A 180 -13.26 6.79 8.09
N TYR A 181 -12.42 7.53 7.37
CA TYR A 181 -12.39 7.47 5.91
C TYR A 181 -11.80 6.12 5.45
N TYR A 182 -10.75 5.64 6.10
CA TYR A 182 -10.21 4.31 5.81
C TYR A 182 -11.21 3.21 6.13
N GLU A 183 -11.91 3.29 7.27
CA GLU A 183 -12.96 2.33 7.63
C GLU A 183 -14.07 2.26 6.57
N ALA A 184 -14.55 3.41 6.11
CA ALA A 184 -15.58 3.50 5.09
C ALA A 184 -15.12 2.86 3.77
N TYR A 185 -13.86 3.11 3.36
CA TYR A 185 -13.28 2.47 2.19
C TYR A 185 -13.21 0.95 2.34
N LEU A 186 -12.77 0.43 3.48
CA LEU A 186 -12.71 -1.01 3.72
C LEU A 186 -14.09 -1.67 3.65
N ARG A 187 -15.13 -1.01 4.17
CA ARG A 187 -16.52 -1.49 4.06
C ARG A 187 -16.97 -1.57 2.59
N ASP A 188 -16.72 -0.52 1.82
CA ASP A 188 -17.07 -0.49 0.38
C ASP A 188 -16.31 -1.58 -0.40
N VAL A 189 -14.99 -1.70 -0.19
CA VAL A 189 -14.15 -2.72 -0.83
C VAL A 189 -14.61 -4.12 -0.46
N THR A 190 -14.89 -4.38 0.82
CA THR A 190 -15.36 -5.70 1.30
C THR A 190 -16.70 -6.06 0.64
N ALA A 191 -17.65 -5.12 0.58
CA ALA A 191 -18.93 -5.33 -0.09
C ALA A 191 -18.77 -5.60 -1.61
N LEU A 192 -17.82 -4.93 -2.28
CA LEU A 192 -17.50 -5.20 -3.68
C LEU A 192 -16.88 -6.59 -3.88
N CYS A 193 -15.98 -6.99 -2.98
CA CYS A 193 -15.34 -8.32 -2.99
C CYS A 193 -16.38 -9.43 -2.86
N GLU A 194 -17.27 -9.32 -1.87
CA GLU A 194 -18.36 -10.28 -1.63
C GLU A 194 -19.34 -10.34 -2.81
N LYS A 195 -19.75 -9.19 -3.33
CA LYS A 195 -20.75 -9.09 -4.39
C LYS A 195 -20.27 -9.71 -5.71
N TYR A 196 -18.98 -9.56 -6.04
CA TYR A 196 -18.44 -9.92 -7.34
C TYR A 196 -17.44 -11.09 -7.32
N ASP A 197 -17.23 -11.71 -6.16
CA ASP A 197 -16.27 -12.80 -5.98
C ASP A 197 -14.87 -12.42 -6.52
N ILE A 198 -14.35 -11.31 -5.98
CA ILE A 198 -13.02 -10.77 -6.27
C ILE A 198 -12.32 -10.42 -4.95
N THR A 199 -11.00 -10.23 -4.99
CA THR A 199 -10.21 -9.91 -3.79
C THR A 199 -9.87 -8.43 -3.70
N SER A 200 -9.53 -7.95 -2.50
CA SER A 200 -9.04 -6.57 -2.30
C SER A 200 -7.78 -6.29 -3.12
N ASP A 201 -6.91 -7.30 -3.31
CA ASP A 201 -5.72 -7.19 -4.17
C ASP A 201 -6.07 -6.87 -5.62
N MET A 202 -7.13 -7.49 -6.15
CA MET A 202 -7.61 -7.26 -7.52
C MET A 202 -8.17 -5.84 -7.66
N ILE A 203 -8.92 -5.36 -6.66
CA ILE A 203 -9.45 -4.00 -6.63
C ILE A 203 -8.33 -2.97 -6.52
N ASP A 204 -7.42 -3.13 -5.55
CA ASP A 204 -6.25 -2.26 -5.34
C ASP A 204 -5.46 -2.10 -6.63
N ARG A 205 -5.14 -3.21 -7.30
CA ARG A 205 -4.36 -3.21 -8.53
C ARG A 205 -5.11 -2.53 -9.66
N TYR A 206 -6.38 -2.88 -9.86
CA TYR A 206 -7.20 -2.32 -10.91
C TYR A 206 -7.34 -0.79 -10.78
N LEU A 207 -7.64 -0.29 -9.57
CA LEU A 207 -7.78 1.14 -9.34
C LEU A 207 -6.44 1.88 -9.56
N ALA A 208 -5.32 1.29 -9.14
CA ALA A 208 -4.00 1.86 -9.38
C ALA A 208 -3.64 1.91 -10.88
N GLU A 209 -3.91 0.84 -11.64
CA GLU A 209 -3.70 0.82 -13.10
C GLU A 209 -4.61 1.81 -13.83
N TYR A 210 -5.89 1.88 -13.43
CA TYR A 210 -6.86 2.79 -14.01
C TYR A 210 -6.43 4.25 -13.87
N ALA A 211 -5.89 4.62 -12.70
CA ALA A 211 -5.36 5.96 -12.46
C ALA A 211 -4.19 6.30 -13.42
N LEU A 212 -3.26 5.36 -13.62
CA LEU A 212 -2.11 5.54 -14.52
C LEU A 212 -2.53 5.63 -15.99
N GLY A 213 -3.50 4.81 -16.41
CA GLY A 213 -4.06 4.84 -17.76
C GLY A 213 -4.73 6.19 -18.07
N ASN A 214 -5.52 6.72 -17.14
CA ASN A 214 -6.13 8.05 -17.30
C ASN A 214 -5.13 9.20 -17.24
N THR A 215 -4.06 9.06 -16.44
CA THR A 215 -2.98 10.08 -16.40
C THR A 215 -2.28 10.18 -17.75
N SER A 216 -2.09 9.05 -18.44
CA SER A 216 -1.46 9.00 -19.76
C SER A 216 -2.35 9.66 -20.84
N GLN A 217 -3.65 9.39 -20.83
CA GLN A 217 -4.62 10.00 -21.76
C GLN A 217 -4.80 11.51 -21.55
N ASN A 218 -4.79 11.97 -20.29
CA ASN A 218 -4.88 13.40 -19.99
C ASN A 218 -3.59 14.17 -20.33
N ALA A 219 -2.42 13.54 -20.22
CA ALA A 219 -1.15 14.14 -20.63
C ALA A 219 -1.09 14.35 -22.15
N GLU A 220 -1.59 13.39 -22.94
CA GLU A 220 -1.68 13.52 -24.40
C GLU A 220 -2.63 14.65 -24.82
N LEU A 221 -3.81 14.75 -24.19
CA LEU A 221 -4.79 15.82 -24.44
C LEU A 221 -4.32 17.23 -24.04
N GLN A 222 -3.35 17.36 -23.13
CA GLN A 222 -2.76 18.66 -22.76
C GLN A 222 -1.56 19.03 -23.63
N SER A 223 -1.04 18.08 -24.41
CA SER A 223 0.09 18.28 -25.33
C SER A 223 -0.31 18.43 -26.80
N ALA A 224 -1.62 18.32 -27.11
CA ALA A 224 -2.23 18.50 -28.41
C ALA A 224 -2.98 19.83 -28.50
#